data_AF-A0A1I4WQ10-F1
#
_entry.id   AF-A0A1I4WQ10-F1
#
_cell.length_a   1.000
_cell.length_b   1.000
_cell.length_c   1.000
_cell.angle_alpha   90.00
_cell.angle_beta   90.00
_cell.angle_gamma   90.00
#
_symmetry.space_group_name_H-M   'P 1'
#
loop_
_entity.id
_entity.type
_entity.pdbx_description
1 polymer ?
#
loop_
_entity_poly.entity_id
_entity_poly.type
_entity_poly.pdbx_seq_one_letter_code
_entity_poly.pdbx_strand_id
1 'polypeptide(L)'
;MIKIITSVLLLMSVSIYSQNRYELLDEGKDKEYLSDTISKMYTKGLITDKPIVVIDGKPFRYQDLETEKLKLSKIEIDKIIPIDKEKGINIFGNFGEAGVVIITTSRPKE
;
A
#
# COMPACT_ATOMS: atom_id res chain seq x y z
N MET A 1 43.89 -26.12 1.55
CA MET A 1 43.79 -24.66 1.29
C MET A 1 43.61 -24.52 -0.22
N ILE A 2 42.41 -24.48 -0.80
CA ILE A 2 41.46 -23.36 -0.87
C ILE A 2 40.08 -24.00 -1.18
N LYS A 3 39.19 -24.10 -0.20
CA LYS A 3 37.77 -24.49 -0.37
C LYS A 3 36.88 -23.59 0.49
N ILE A 4 37.20 -22.30 0.51
CA ILE A 4 36.50 -21.31 1.36
C ILE A 4 35.80 -20.23 0.50
N ILE A 5 35.99 -20.23 -0.83
CA ILE A 5 35.54 -19.12 -1.68
C ILE A 5 34.14 -19.34 -2.29
N THR A 6 33.52 -20.51 -2.13
CA THR A 6 32.18 -20.78 -2.72
C THR A 6 30.99 -20.63 -1.77
N SER A 7 31.19 -20.18 -0.52
CA SER A 7 30.08 -20.09 0.45
C SER A 7 29.51 -18.69 0.69
N VAL A 8 30.08 -17.64 0.09
CA VAL A 8 29.64 -16.24 0.33
C VAL A 8 28.63 -15.74 -0.72
N LEU A 9 28.49 -16.43 -1.86
CA LEU A 9 27.61 -15.99 -2.95
C LEU A 9 26.12 -16.33 -2.74
N LEU A 10 25.75 -17.09 -1.71
CA LEU A 10 24.36 -17.51 -1.49
C LEU A 10 23.55 -16.58 -0.56
N LEU A 11 24.17 -15.54 0.03
CA LEU A 11 23.52 -14.65 1.00
C LEU A 11 22.94 -13.35 0.40
N MET A 12 23.17 -13.08 -0.89
CA MET A 12 22.67 -11.86 -1.55
C MET A 12 21.29 -12.00 -2.22
N SER A 13 20.63 -13.16 -2.17
CA SER A 13 19.34 -13.37 -2.85
C SER A 13 18.09 -13.18 -1.98
N VAL A 14 18.22 -12.68 -0.74
CA VAL A 14 17.06 -12.40 0.15
C VAL A 14 16.82 -10.94 0.45
N SER A 15 17.38 -10.00 -0.33
CA SER A 15 16.75 -8.68 -0.46
C SER A 15 15.52 -8.77 -1.39
N ILE A 16 14.70 -9.80 -1.20
CA ILE A 16 13.35 -9.87 -1.76
C ILE A 16 12.55 -8.82 -1.00
N TYR A 17 12.78 -7.57 -1.39
CA TYR A 17 11.73 -6.62 -1.67
C TYR A 17 10.59 -6.68 -0.65
N SER A 18 10.89 -6.44 0.63
CA SER A 18 9.86 -5.96 1.56
C SER A 18 9.55 -4.51 1.18
N GLN A 19 8.99 -4.34 -0.01
CA GLN A 19 8.54 -3.05 -0.48
C GLN A 19 7.20 -2.72 0.12
N ASN A 20 7.05 -1.45 0.43
CA ASN A 20 5.85 -0.97 1.06
C ASN A 20 4.67 -1.33 0.15
N ARG A 21 3.68 -2.06 0.67
CA ARG A 21 2.55 -2.51 -0.16
C ARG A 21 1.75 -1.34 -0.74
N TYR A 22 1.91 -0.16 -0.15
CA TYR A 22 1.31 1.09 -0.60
C TYR A 22 2.29 2.00 -1.38
N GLU A 23 3.41 1.46 -1.88
CA GLU A 23 4.37 2.22 -2.69
C GLU A 23 3.75 2.61 -4.04
N LEU A 24 3.93 3.87 -4.43
CA LEU A 24 3.50 4.41 -5.71
C LEU A 24 4.51 4.10 -6.82
N LEU A 25 4.12 4.34 -8.07
CA LEU A 25 4.99 4.16 -9.24
C LEU A 25 6.09 5.23 -9.34
N ASP A 26 6.01 6.29 -8.54
CA ASP A 26 6.98 7.38 -8.52
C ASP A 26 8.37 6.93 -8.02
N GLU A 27 9.34 7.83 -8.10
CA GLU A 27 10.70 7.62 -7.59
C GLU A 27 10.99 8.48 -6.35
N GLY A 28 12.11 8.22 -5.70
CA GLY A 28 12.57 9.01 -4.55
C GLY A 28 11.59 8.98 -3.38
N LYS A 29 11.29 10.15 -2.80
CA LYS A 29 10.35 10.25 -1.67
C LYS A 29 8.89 10.12 -2.08
N ASP A 30 8.57 10.38 -3.35
CA ASP A 30 7.18 10.41 -3.79
C ASP A 30 6.58 9.01 -3.86
N LYS A 31 7.40 7.97 -4.05
CA LYS A 31 6.98 6.57 -3.97
C LYS A 31 6.42 6.19 -2.59
N GLU A 32 6.86 6.86 -1.52
CA GLU A 32 6.44 6.63 -0.13
C GLU A 32 5.23 7.50 0.27
N TYR A 33 4.76 8.39 -0.60
CA TYR A 33 3.72 9.38 -0.27
C TYR A 33 2.43 8.75 0.29
N LEU A 34 1.94 7.68 -0.35
CA LEU A 34 0.71 7.03 0.09
C LEU A 34 0.92 6.27 1.40
N SER A 35 2.03 5.54 1.54
CA SER A 35 2.34 4.82 2.78
C SER A 35 2.55 5.75 3.98
N ASP A 36 3.18 6.91 3.77
CA ASP A 36 3.36 7.93 4.80
C ASP A 36 2.02 8.53 5.21
N THR A 37 1.13 8.74 4.24
CA THR A 37 -0.22 9.23 4.48
C THR A 37 -1.04 8.24 5.30
N ILE A 38 -1.01 6.96 4.95
CA ILE A 38 -1.65 5.88 5.71
C ILE A 38 -1.08 5.80 7.13
N SER A 39 0.25 5.88 7.28
CA SER A 39 0.92 5.86 8.59
C SER A 39 0.50 7.05 9.48
N LYS A 40 0.32 8.23 8.89
CA LYS A 40 -0.22 9.42 9.59
C LYS A 40 -1.68 9.24 10.01
N MET A 41 -2.49 8.50 9.25
CA MET A 41 -3.87 8.19 9.63
C MET A 41 -3.94 7.13 10.73
N TYR A 42 -3.07 6.11 10.65
CA TYR A 42 -2.92 5.08 11.67
C TYR A 42 -2.51 5.67 13.02
N THR A 43 -1.50 6.55 13.05
CA THR A 43 -1.06 7.22 14.28
C THR A 43 -2.13 8.12 14.90
N LYS A 44 -3.09 8.59 14.09
CA LYS A 44 -4.28 9.34 14.56
C LYS A 44 -5.44 8.43 15.00
N GLY A 45 -5.30 7.10 14.90
CA GLY A 45 -6.34 6.13 15.26
C GLY A 45 -7.53 6.08 14.30
N LEU A 46 -7.37 6.60 13.07
CA LEU A 46 -8.47 6.66 12.08
C LEU A 46 -8.69 5.31 11.36
N ILE A 47 -7.61 4.56 11.19
CA ILE A 47 -7.53 3.28 10.48
C ILE A 47 -6.44 2.42 11.14
N THR A 48 -6.31 1.15 10.73
CA THR A 48 -5.15 0.32 11.11
C THR A 48 -3.94 0.60 10.21
N ASP A 49 -2.82 -0.09 10.44
CA ASP A 49 -1.63 -0.02 9.59
C ASP A 49 -1.80 -0.75 8.24
N LYS A 50 -2.88 -1.53 8.08
CA LYS A 50 -3.16 -2.37 6.90
C LYS A 50 -4.58 -2.15 6.36
N PRO A 51 -5.00 -0.91 6.07
CA PRO A 51 -6.34 -0.65 5.54
C PRO A 51 -6.53 -1.27 4.15
N ILE A 52 -7.80 -1.42 3.75
CA ILE A 52 -8.15 -1.52 2.34
C ILE A 52 -7.91 -0.16 1.68
N VAL A 53 -7.24 -0.15 0.53
CA VAL A 53 -7.15 1.02 -0.34
C VAL A 53 -8.14 0.86 -1.47
N VAL A 54 -8.99 1.85 -1.70
CA VAL A 54 -10.00 1.83 -2.77
C VAL A 54 -9.69 2.96 -3.74
N ILE A 55 -9.27 2.63 -4.95
CA ILE A 55 -8.92 3.61 -5.99
C ILE A 55 -10.08 3.67 -6.97
N ASP A 56 -10.77 4.81 -7.03
CA ASP A 56 -11.91 5.06 -7.92
C ASP A 56 -12.97 3.94 -7.88
N GLY A 57 -13.23 3.41 -6.68
CA GLY A 57 -14.20 2.34 -6.45
C GLY A 57 -13.64 0.92 -6.59
N LYS A 58 -12.41 0.72 -7.06
CA LYS A 58 -11.74 -0.59 -7.09
C LYS A 58 -11.01 -0.85 -5.76
N PRO A 59 -11.41 -1.86 -4.97
CA PRO A 59 -10.75 -2.18 -3.70
C PRO A 59 -9.47 -3.01 -3.91
N PHE A 60 -8.46 -2.72 -3.08
CA PHE A 60 -7.21 -3.43 -2.97
C PHE A 60 -6.94 -3.71 -1.48
N ARG A 61 -6.95 -5.00 -1.09
CA ARG A 61 -6.62 -5.39 0.28
C ARG A 61 -5.10 -5.43 0.45
N TYR A 62 -4.65 -5.30 1.69
CA TYR A 62 -3.21 -5.40 1.99
C TYR A 62 -2.58 -6.69 1.46
N GLN A 63 -3.29 -7.81 1.49
CA GLN A 63 -2.83 -9.11 0.96
C GLN A 63 -2.72 -9.10 -0.57
N ASP A 64 -3.67 -8.49 -1.28
CA ASP A 64 -3.68 -8.41 -2.75
C ASP A 64 -2.45 -7.65 -3.26
N LEU A 65 -1.99 -6.66 -2.48
CA LEU A 65 -0.84 -5.82 -2.79
C LEU A 65 0.53 -6.52 -2.64
N GLU A 66 0.54 -7.76 -2.15
CA GLU A 66 1.74 -8.60 -2.13
C GLU A 66 2.12 -9.10 -3.53
N THR A 67 1.11 -9.35 -4.37
CA THR A 67 1.28 -9.89 -5.72
C THR A 67 1.00 -8.84 -6.80
N GLU A 68 0.14 -7.87 -6.53
CA GLU A 68 -0.21 -6.79 -7.46
C GLU A 68 0.13 -5.41 -6.88
N LYS A 69 1.23 -4.80 -7.33
CA LYS A 69 1.58 -3.43 -6.94
C LYS A 69 0.50 -2.44 -7.40
N LEU A 70 0.30 -1.38 -6.59
CA LEU A 70 -0.54 -0.25 -6.97
C LEU A 70 0.03 0.43 -8.22
N LYS A 71 -0.72 0.36 -9.31
CA LYS A 71 -0.45 1.15 -10.51
C LYS A 71 -1.05 2.55 -10.29
N LEU A 72 -0.39 3.34 -9.46
CA LEU A 72 -0.82 4.68 -9.09
C LEU A 72 0.41 5.58 -8.91
N SER A 73 0.38 6.75 -9.54
CA SER A 73 1.38 7.81 -9.33
C SER A 73 0.79 8.93 -8.48
N LYS A 74 1.65 9.63 -7.73
CA LYS A 74 1.26 10.72 -6.83
C LYS A 74 0.53 11.84 -7.57
N ILE A 75 0.97 12.17 -8.79
CA ILE A 75 0.37 13.23 -9.61
C ILE A 75 -1.08 12.93 -10.00
N GLU A 76 -1.49 11.67 -9.98
CA GLU A 76 -2.85 11.26 -10.30
C GLU A 76 -3.78 11.35 -9.09
N ILE A 77 -3.25 11.51 -7.87
CA ILE A 77 -4.05 11.49 -6.64
C ILE A 77 -4.63 12.88 -6.38
N ASP A 78 -5.94 13.02 -6.53
CA ASP A 78 -6.66 14.24 -6.17
C ASP A 78 -6.99 14.29 -4.67
N LYS A 79 -7.39 13.14 -4.11
CA LYS A 79 -7.89 13.08 -2.74
C LYS A 79 -7.66 11.71 -2.11
N ILE A 80 -7.26 11.73 -0.83
CA ILE A 80 -7.16 10.55 0.03
C ILE A 80 -7.99 10.79 1.27
N ILE A 81 -8.99 9.96 1.54
CA ILE A 81 -9.84 10.06 2.73
C ILE A 81 -9.99 8.71 3.45
N PRO A 82 -9.84 8.69 4.78
CA PRO A 82 -10.29 7.54 5.55
C PRO A 82 -11.81 7.54 5.61
N ILE A 83 -12.41 6.35 5.63
CA ILE A 83 -13.82 6.18 5.94
C ILE A 83 -13.96 5.68 7.37
N ASP A 84 -15.04 6.13 8.03
CA ASP A 84 -15.46 5.64 9.33
C ASP A 84 -15.54 4.10 9.36
N LYS A 85 -15.09 3.50 10.47
CA LYS A 85 -14.98 2.04 10.58
C LYS A 85 -16.31 1.33 10.36
N GLU A 86 -17.41 1.85 10.90
CA GLU A 86 -18.73 1.24 10.75
C GLU A 86 -19.18 1.27 9.29
N LYS A 87 -18.99 2.42 8.62
CA LYS A 87 -19.25 2.54 7.18
C LYS A 87 -18.37 1.61 6.34
N GLY A 88 -17.09 1.47 6.72
CA GLY A 88 -16.16 0.54 6.08
C GLY A 88 -16.62 -0.91 6.20
N ILE A 89 -17.06 -1.34 7.37
CA ILE A 89 -17.59 -2.70 7.60
C ILE A 89 -18.88 -2.91 6.81
N ASN A 90 -19.78 -1.93 6.80
CA ASN A 90 -21.06 -2.05 6.08
C ASN A 90 -20.87 -2.22 4.56
N ILE A 91 -19.82 -1.65 3.97
CA ILE A 91 -19.55 -1.73 2.52
C ILE A 91 -18.63 -2.91 2.18
N PHE A 92 -17.60 -3.17 2.99
CA PHE A 92 -16.52 -4.12 2.68
C PHE A 92 -16.49 -5.37 3.58
N GLY A 93 -17.47 -5.53 4.47
CA GLY A 93 -17.57 -6.63 5.43
C GLY A 93 -16.40 -6.63 6.42
N ASN A 94 -15.98 -7.82 6.86
CA ASN A 94 -14.89 -8.00 7.82
C ASN A 94 -13.57 -7.37 7.37
N PHE A 95 -13.35 -7.22 6.05
CA PHE A 95 -12.15 -6.54 5.55
C PHE A 95 -12.15 -5.05 5.91
N GLY A 96 -13.32 -4.43 6.07
CA GLY A 96 -13.48 -3.05 6.51
C GLY A 96 -13.08 -2.81 7.97
N GLU A 97 -12.92 -3.85 8.79
CA GLU A 97 -12.46 -3.72 10.17
C GLU A 97 -11.04 -3.15 10.29
N ALA A 98 -10.21 -3.41 9.28
CA ALA A 98 -8.86 -2.85 9.16
C ALA A 98 -8.86 -1.35 8.81
N GLY A 99 -10.03 -0.77 8.56
CA GLY A 99 -10.19 0.58 8.04
C GLY A 99 -10.10 0.62 6.52
N VAL A 100 -10.66 1.68 5.95
CA VAL A 100 -10.77 1.87 4.51
C VAL A 100 -10.27 3.26 4.15
N VAL A 101 -9.41 3.34 3.14
CA VAL A 101 -8.90 4.58 2.55
C VAL A 101 -9.41 4.68 1.12
N ILE A 102 -10.22 5.70 0.84
CA ILE A 102 -10.64 6.01 -0.53
C ILE A 102 -9.64 6.97 -1.15
N ILE A 103 -9.20 6.62 -2.35
CA ILE A 103 -8.38 7.43 -3.22
C ILE A 103 -9.24 7.80 -4.43
N THR A 104 -9.39 9.10 -4.66
CA THR A 104 -9.97 9.63 -5.89
C THR A 104 -8.82 10.12 -6.77
N THR A 105 -8.82 9.69 -8.03
CA THR A 105 -7.82 10.11 -9.00
C THR A 105 -8.35 11.11 -10.01
N SER A 106 -7.43 11.85 -10.64
CA SER A 106 -7.71 12.75 -11.76
C SER A 106 -7.85 12.02 -13.10
N ARG A 107 -7.89 10.67 -13.11
CA ARG A 107 -7.96 9.88 -14.33
C ARG A 107 -9.30 10.08 -15.04
N PRO A 108 -9.34 9.97 -16.39
CA PRO A 108 -10.60 9.87 -17.11
C PRO A 108 -11.41 8.69 -16.57
N LYS A 109 -12.69 8.93 -16.27
CA LYS A 109 -13.60 7.85 -15.87
C LYS A 109 -13.99 7.06 -17.12
N GLU A 110 -13.81 5.74 -17.06
CA GLU A 110 -14.32 4.80 -18.06
C GLU A 110 -15.85 4.70 -18.01
#